data_AF-A0AAV5AJR6-F1
#
_entry.id   AF-A0AAV5AJR6-F1
#
_cell.length_a   1.000
_cell.length_b   1.000
_cell.length_c   1.000
_cell.angle_alpha   90.00
_cell.angle_beta   90.00
_cell.angle_gamma   90.00
#
_symmetry.space_group_name_H-M   'P 1'
#
loop_
_entity.id
_entity.type
_entity.pdbx_description
1 polymer ?
#
loop_
_entity_poly.entity_id
_entity_poly.type
_entity_poly.pdbx_seq_one_letter_code
_entity_poly.pdbx_strand_id
1 'polypeptide(L)'
;MAQSEPTTAGYDTLSTRTSMQSNVDAEALEALETYKKKDTLKIIVRFKAVGNAPIMKQNFYRITAANRFQAVIQFLRKELGWKATDPLFTYINLSFSPAPDDIVANLYKCFATEGHLIPPKKGKAPKEETAVQLGPQVAEGETVFATAHIYASFNDTFVHVTDLSGKETISRVTGGMKVKADRDESSPYAAMLAAQDVAARCKEIGITALHIKLRATGGTGTKTPGPGAQSALRALARAGMKIGRIEDVTPVPTDCTRKKGGRRGRRL
;
A
#
# COMPACT_ATOMS: atom_id res chain seq x y z
N MET A 1 -31.49 -73.49 57.63
CA MET A 1 -31.52 -72.75 56.35
C MET A 1 -30.41 -71.71 56.43
N ALA A 2 -29.54 -71.67 55.42
CA ALA A 2 -28.27 -70.95 55.40
C ALA A 2 -28.40 -69.43 55.63
N GLN A 3 -27.35 -68.81 56.18
CA GLN A 3 -26.53 -67.81 55.48
C GLN A 3 -25.31 -67.41 56.32
N SER A 4 -24.13 -67.54 55.72
CA SER A 4 -22.79 -67.31 56.24
C SER A 4 -22.32 -65.88 56.00
N GLU A 5 -21.66 -65.28 56.99
CA GLU A 5 -20.86 -64.06 56.84
C GLU A 5 -19.68 -64.27 55.88
N PRO A 6 -19.18 -63.19 55.23
CA PRO A 6 -17.75 -63.12 54.98
C PRO A 6 -17.11 -61.81 55.45
N THR A 7 -15.93 -62.04 56.01
CA THR A 7 -14.86 -61.20 56.55
C THR A 7 -14.28 -60.13 55.63
N THR A 8 -13.86 -59.05 56.27
CA THR A 8 -12.95 -57.97 55.86
C THR A 8 -11.69 -58.43 55.10
N ALA A 9 -11.40 -57.81 53.95
CA ALA A 9 -10.05 -57.75 53.37
C ALA A 9 -9.81 -56.34 52.81
N GLY A 10 -8.69 -55.73 53.24
CA GLY A 10 -8.39 -54.31 53.12
C GLY A 10 -8.08 -53.81 51.70
N TYR A 11 -8.32 -52.51 51.52
CA TYR A 11 -8.05 -51.75 50.31
C TYR A 11 -6.58 -51.33 50.28
N ASP A 12 -5.81 -51.93 49.37
CA ASP A 12 -4.41 -51.59 49.15
C ASP A 12 -4.31 -50.28 48.35
N THR A 13 -4.45 -49.16 49.06
CA THR A 13 -4.49 -47.77 48.53
C THR A 13 -3.09 -47.15 48.37
N LEU A 14 -2.03 -47.91 48.63
CA LEU A 14 -0.65 -47.44 48.60
C LEU A 14 0.04 -47.70 47.26
N SER A 15 -0.29 -48.80 46.57
CA SER A 15 0.39 -49.18 45.31
C SER A 15 -0.01 -48.29 44.11
N THR A 16 -1.29 -47.92 44.01
CA THR A 16 -1.78 -47.01 42.98
C THR A 16 -1.29 -45.57 43.16
N ARG A 17 -1.06 -45.13 44.41
CA ARG A 17 -0.54 -43.77 44.69
C ARG A 17 0.94 -43.65 44.30
N THR A 18 1.76 -44.66 44.56
CA THR A 18 3.18 -44.67 44.14
C THR A 18 3.35 -44.65 42.63
N SER A 19 2.48 -45.36 41.88
CA SER A 19 2.51 -45.38 40.40
C SER A 19 2.05 -44.08 39.74
N MET A 20 1.17 -43.33 40.40
CA MET A 20 0.76 -41.99 39.96
C MET A 20 1.79 -40.92 40.33
N GLN A 21 2.43 -41.03 41.51
CA GLN A 21 3.53 -40.14 41.90
C GLN A 21 4.72 -40.25 40.93
N SER A 22 5.14 -41.47 40.57
CA SER A 22 6.30 -41.68 39.69
C SER A 22 6.11 -41.18 38.26
N ASN A 23 4.87 -41.19 37.74
CA ASN A 23 4.56 -40.64 36.42
C ASN A 23 4.50 -39.11 36.43
N VAL A 24 3.98 -38.51 37.51
CA VAL A 24 3.97 -37.05 37.68
C VAL A 24 5.41 -36.51 37.82
N ASP A 25 6.28 -37.24 38.51
CA ASP A 25 7.69 -36.88 38.64
C ASP A 25 8.46 -37.02 37.31
N ALA A 26 8.13 -38.02 36.49
CA ALA A 26 8.72 -38.21 35.16
C ALA A 26 8.27 -37.13 34.15
N GLU A 27 6.97 -36.80 34.11
CA GLU A 27 6.45 -35.68 33.31
C GLU A 27 7.02 -34.34 33.80
N ALA A 28 7.19 -34.16 35.11
CA ALA A 28 7.80 -32.95 35.67
C ALA A 28 9.28 -32.82 35.30
N LEU A 29 10.03 -33.93 35.25
CA LEU A 29 11.42 -33.95 34.79
C LEU A 29 11.51 -33.69 33.28
N GLU A 30 10.62 -34.25 32.48
CA GLU A 30 10.55 -34.00 31.03
C GLU A 30 10.10 -32.56 30.71
N ALA A 31 9.20 -32.00 31.52
CA ALA A 31 8.84 -30.58 31.49
C ALA A 31 10.03 -29.68 31.88
N LEU A 32 10.83 -30.07 32.88
CA LEU A 32 12.06 -29.35 33.23
C LEU A 32 13.14 -29.46 32.14
N GLU A 33 13.24 -30.60 31.45
CA GLU A 33 14.18 -30.80 30.34
C GLU A 33 13.77 -30.02 29.09
N THR A 34 12.48 -29.98 28.77
CA THR A 34 11.95 -29.14 27.68
C THR A 34 12.10 -27.65 28.01
N TYR A 35 11.96 -27.26 29.29
CA TYR A 35 12.23 -25.87 29.72
C TYR A 35 13.72 -25.50 29.73
N LYS A 36 14.62 -26.47 29.95
CA LYS A 36 16.08 -26.28 29.86
C LYS A 36 16.56 -26.13 28.41
N LYS A 37 15.83 -26.67 27.43
CA LYS A 37 16.10 -26.44 26.00
C LYS A 37 15.75 -24.99 25.67
N LYS A 38 16.77 -24.12 25.66
CA LYS A 38 16.62 -22.72 25.22
C LYS A 38 16.13 -22.69 23.77
N ASP A 39 14.95 -22.11 23.55
CA ASP A 39 14.44 -21.84 22.21
C ASP A 39 15.47 -21.05 21.39
N THR A 40 15.97 -21.66 20.31
CA THR A 40 16.97 -21.06 19.40
C THR A 40 16.33 -20.17 18.32
N LEU A 41 15.04 -19.89 18.43
CA LEU A 41 14.29 -19.04 17.52
C LEU A 41 14.94 -17.66 17.43
N LYS A 42 15.18 -17.19 16.20
CA LYS A 42 15.75 -15.86 15.94
C LYS A 42 14.66 -14.92 15.46
N ILE A 43 14.54 -13.78 16.12
CA ILE A 43 13.59 -12.72 15.82
C ILE A 43 14.33 -11.59 15.12
N ILE A 44 13.70 -11.00 14.10
CA ILE A 44 14.25 -9.84 13.39
C ILE A 44 13.82 -8.58 14.15
N VAL A 45 14.79 -7.91 14.76
CA VAL A 45 14.60 -6.63 15.44
C VAL A 45 15.15 -5.53 14.53
N ARG A 46 14.31 -4.54 14.24
CA ARG A 46 14.71 -3.34 13.51
C ARG A 46 15.01 -2.22 14.49
N PHE A 47 16.20 -1.62 14.39
CA PHE A 47 16.50 -0.40 15.13
C PHE A 47 16.29 0.82 14.24
N LYS A 48 15.78 1.87 14.86
CA LYS A 48 15.56 3.15 14.20
C LYS A 48 16.02 4.24 15.14
N ALA A 49 16.93 5.09 14.68
CA ALA A 49 17.33 6.28 15.40
C ALA A 49 16.14 7.24 15.53
N VAL A 50 15.98 7.84 16.71
CA VAL A 50 14.93 8.80 17.03
C VAL A 50 15.58 10.02 17.67
N GLY A 51 15.14 11.22 17.28
CA GLY A 51 15.72 12.47 17.78
C GLY A 51 17.17 12.65 17.34
N ASN A 52 18.04 12.99 18.30
CA ASN A 52 19.47 13.24 18.06
C ASN A 52 20.34 11.97 18.09
N ALA A 53 19.73 10.78 18.15
CA ALA A 53 20.46 9.52 18.16
C ALA A 53 21.23 9.30 16.84
N PRO A 54 22.49 8.85 16.87
CA PRO A 54 23.27 8.54 15.67
C PRO A 54 22.59 7.47 14.80
N ILE A 55 22.62 7.67 13.48
CA ILE A 55 22.05 6.73 12.50
C ILE A 55 23.02 5.55 12.34
N MET A 56 22.56 4.35 12.69
CA MET A 56 23.34 3.13 12.53
C MET A 56 23.47 2.72 11.04
N LYS A 57 24.59 2.06 10.71
CA LYS A 57 24.87 1.57 9.35
C LYS A 57 23.99 0.38 8.95
N GLN A 58 23.66 -0.50 9.90
CA GLN A 58 22.75 -1.63 9.70
C GLN A 58 21.58 -1.48 10.68
N ASN A 59 20.35 -1.55 10.15
CA ASN A 59 19.13 -1.32 10.94
C ASN A 59 18.39 -2.60 11.30
N PHE A 60 18.85 -3.77 10.85
CA PHE A 60 18.18 -5.05 11.06
C PHE A 60 19.14 -6.04 11.69
N TYR A 61 18.76 -6.59 12.84
CA TYR A 61 19.53 -7.62 13.52
C TYR A 61 18.66 -8.81 13.89
N ARG A 62 19.24 -10.01 13.79
CA ARG A 62 18.62 -11.26 14.22
C ARG A 62 19.02 -11.53 15.66
N ILE A 63 18.08 -11.46 16.58
CA ILE A 63 18.31 -11.64 18.01
C ILE A 63 17.61 -12.91 18.46
N THR A 64 18.25 -13.70 19.33
CA THR A 64 17.65 -14.90 19.91
C THR A 64 16.45 -14.52 20.76
N ALA A 65 15.32 -15.22 20.56
CA ALA A 65 14.05 -14.95 21.22
C ALA A 65 14.12 -15.08 22.75
N ALA A 66 14.96 -15.98 23.25
CA ALA A 66 15.17 -16.24 24.67
C ALA A 66 15.95 -15.13 25.41
N ASN A 67 16.58 -14.19 24.69
CA ASN A 67 17.35 -13.13 25.33
C ASN A 67 16.43 -12.08 25.97
N ARG A 68 16.86 -11.54 27.11
CA ARG A 68 16.23 -10.37 27.74
C ARG A 68 16.52 -9.11 26.94
N PHE A 69 15.62 -8.13 27.00
CA PHE A 69 15.76 -6.86 26.32
C PHE A 69 17.00 -6.06 26.79
N GLN A 70 17.46 -6.28 28.02
CA GLN A 70 18.74 -5.77 28.51
C GLN A 70 19.93 -6.14 27.62
N ALA A 71 19.97 -7.37 27.08
CA ALA A 71 21.04 -7.78 26.17
C ALA A 71 21.01 -6.97 24.86
N VAL A 72 19.82 -6.57 24.42
CA VAL A 72 19.61 -5.70 23.26
C VAL A 72 20.10 -4.28 23.54
N ILE A 73 19.83 -3.75 24.72
CA ILE A 73 20.33 -2.44 25.17
C ILE A 73 21.87 -2.43 25.23
N GLN A 74 22.47 -3.50 25.78
CA GLN A 74 23.93 -3.64 25.83
C GLN A 74 24.55 -3.77 24.44
N PHE A 75 23.87 -4.50 23.53
CA PHE A 75 24.29 -4.60 22.13
C PHE A 75 24.31 -3.22 21.45
N LEU A 76 23.24 -2.44 21.59
CA LEU A 76 23.16 -1.08 21.04
C LEU A 76 24.23 -0.15 21.60
N ARG A 77 24.55 -0.25 22.89
CA ARG A 77 25.64 0.55 23.51
C ARG A 77 27.00 0.24 22.89
N LYS A 78 27.29 -1.03 22.62
CA LYS A 78 28.53 -1.46 21.96
C LYS A 78 28.62 -0.97 20.51
N GLU A 79 27.53 -1.09 19.75
CA GLU A 79 27.47 -0.64 18.36
C GLU A 79 27.58 0.89 18.21
N LEU A 80 27.02 1.65 19.15
CA LEU A 80 27.08 3.12 19.15
C LEU A 80 28.33 3.70 19.84
N GLY A 81 29.13 2.86 20.50
CA GLY A 81 30.33 3.29 21.23
C GLY A 81 30.05 4.13 22.49
N TRP A 82 28.86 3.98 23.08
CA TRP A 82 28.43 4.76 24.26
C TRP A 82 28.84 4.09 25.57
N LYS A 83 29.14 4.89 26.60
CA LYS A 83 29.54 4.37 27.92
C LYS A 83 28.31 3.91 28.71
N ALA A 84 28.52 3.07 29.73
CA ALA A 84 27.43 2.57 30.59
C ALA A 84 26.65 3.70 31.29
N THR A 85 27.29 4.85 31.49
CA THR A 85 26.74 6.04 32.15
C THR A 85 25.84 6.88 31.25
N ASP A 86 25.92 6.73 29.93
CA ASP A 86 25.20 7.61 29.02
C ASP A 86 23.71 7.19 28.93
N PRO A 87 22.76 8.15 28.94
CA PRO A 87 21.34 7.85 28.89
C PRO A 87 20.95 7.35 27.49
N LEU A 88 20.57 6.08 27.39
CA LEU A 88 20.00 5.48 26.18
C LEU A 88 18.54 5.10 26.42
N PHE A 89 17.63 5.80 25.75
CA PHE A 89 16.20 5.49 25.79
C PHE A 89 15.78 4.68 24.56
N THR A 90 15.17 3.53 24.79
CA THR A 90 14.70 2.62 23.73
C THR A 90 13.19 2.50 23.77
N TYR A 91 12.56 2.74 22.63
CA TYR A 91 11.11 2.67 22.50
C TYR A 91 10.71 1.62 21.45
N ILE A 92 9.71 0.81 21.78
CA ILE A 92 8.95 0.01 20.83
C ILE A 92 7.87 0.92 20.23
N ASN A 93 7.83 0.99 18.91
CA ASN A 93 6.84 1.74 18.13
C ASN A 93 6.66 3.22 18.51
N LEU A 94 7.70 3.87 19.09
CA LEU A 94 7.66 5.26 19.60
C LEU A 94 6.67 5.52 20.75
N SER A 95 6.06 4.48 21.33
CA SER A 95 4.98 4.63 22.33
C SER A 95 5.27 3.94 23.66
N PHE A 96 6.06 2.86 23.64
CA PHE A 96 6.28 2.03 24.81
C PHE A 96 7.76 1.84 25.10
N SER A 97 8.19 2.02 26.35
CA SER A 97 9.56 1.73 26.80
C SER A 97 9.55 0.38 27.54
N PRO A 98 10.01 -0.72 26.92
CA PRO A 98 10.02 -2.03 27.56
C PRO A 98 10.96 -2.06 28.77
N ALA A 99 10.63 -2.88 29.77
CA ALA A 99 11.51 -3.10 30.90
C ALA A 99 12.76 -3.88 30.46
N PRO A 100 13.94 -3.66 31.07
CA PRO A 100 15.16 -4.39 30.73
C PRO A 100 15.02 -5.91 30.93
N ASP A 101 14.14 -6.33 31.84
CA ASP A 101 13.89 -7.74 32.15
C ASP A 101 12.90 -8.43 31.19
N ASP A 102 12.21 -7.67 30.33
CA ASP A 102 11.27 -8.24 29.37
C ASP A 102 11.96 -9.12 28.34
N ILE A 103 11.32 -10.24 27.98
CA ILE A 103 11.85 -11.17 26.99
C ILE A 103 11.49 -10.69 25.58
N VAL A 104 12.46 -10.73 24.65
CA VAL A 104 12.27 -10.29 23.27
C VAL A 104 11.15 -11.08 22.56
N ALA A 105 10.98 -12.37 22.88
CA ALA A 105 9.86 -13.19 22.40
C ALA A 105 8.48 -12.63 22.78
N ASN A 106 8.29 -12.20 24.02
CA ASN A 106 7.02 -11.66 24.49
C ASN A 106 6.74 -10.30 23.84
N LEU A 107 7.78 -9.45 23.77
CA LEU A 107 7.68 -8.16 23.09
C LEU A 107 7.37 -8.30 21.60
N TYR A 108 7.93 -9.33 20.93
CA TYR A 108 7.62 -9.63 19.54
C TYR A 108 6.17 -10.09 19.38
N LYS A 109 5.68 -11.01 20.22
CA LYS A 109 4.28 -11.47 20.13
C LYS A 109 3.28 -10.34 20.33
N CYS A 110 3.53 -9.42 21.26
CA CYS A 110 2.58 -8.37 21.60
C CYS A 110 2.63 -7.15 20.65
N PHE A 111 3.81 -6.83 20.11
CA PHE A 111 4.02 -5.57 19.38
C PHE A 111 4.56 -5.74 17.95
N ALA A 112 4.66 -6.97 17.44
CA ALA A 112 5.08 -7.22 16.08
C ALA A 112 4.13 -6.53 15.08
N THR A 113 4.72 -5.78 14.16
CA THR A 113 4.04 -5.21 13.00
C THR A 113 4.81 -5.67 11.76
N GLU A 114 4.13 -6.32 10.81
CA GLU A 114 4.75 -6.82 9.56
C GLU A 114 5.98 -7.74 9.78
N GLY A 115 5.98 -8.57 10.83
CA GLY A 115 7.09 -9.49 11.15
C GLY A 115 8.32 -8.83 11.80
N HIS A 116 8.18 -7.59 12.26
CA HIS A 116 9.23 -6.82 12.92
C HIS A 116 8.76 -6.20 14.23
N LEU A 117 9.66 -6.09 15.20
CA LEU A 117 9.36 -5.52 16.53
C LEU A 117 9.27 -3.98 16.51
N ILE A 118 9.75 -3.31 15.45
CA ILE A 118 9.61 -1.85 15.24
C ILE A 118 9.36 -1.57 13.75
N PRO A 119 8.20 -1.00 13.36
CA PRO A 119 7.92 -0.67 11.96
C PRO A 119 8.71 0.58 11.52
N PRO A 120 9.09 0.67 10.24
CA PRO A 120 9.58 1.92 9.66
C PRO A 120 8.56 3.06 9.82
N LYS A 121 8.99 4.27 10.25
CA LYS A 121 8.34 5.45 9.63
C LYS A 121 8.80 5.44 8.18
N LYS A 122 7.84 5.51 7.27
CA LYS A 122 7.98 5.67 5.83
C LYS A 122 9.04 6.73 5.47
N GLY A 123 10.29 6.31 5.33
CA GLY A 123 11.18 6.76 4.28
C GLY A 123 11.05 5.70 3.19
N LYS A 124 10.62 6.15 2.01
CA LYS A 124 10.26 5.38 0.81
C LYS A 124 11.20 4.17 0.58
N ALA A 125 10.83 3.01 1.13
CA ALA A 125 11.32 1.70 0.70
C ALA A 125 10.18 1.11 -0.14
N PRO A 126 10.48 0.48 -1.28
CA PRO A 126 9.47 -0.12 -2.13
C PRO A 126 8.82 -1.22 -1.30
N LYS A 127 7.61 -0.92 -0.83
CA LYS A 127 6.71 -1.98 -0.46
C LYS A 127 6.40 -2.69 -1.76
N GLU A 128 6.70 -3.98 -1.83
CA GLU A 128 5.72 -4.90 -2.43
C GLU A 128 4.48 -4.85 -1.51
N GLU A 129 3.78 -3.71 -1.55
CA GLU A 129 2.33 -3.75 -1.39
C GLU A 129 1.94 -4.60 -2.58
N THR A 130 1.46 -5.82 -2.32
CA THR A 130 0.60 -6.49 -3.28
C THR A 130 -0.47 -5.47 -3.60
N ALA A 131 -0.28 -4.73 -4.69
CA ALA A 131 -1.23 -3.75 -5.14
C ALA A 131 -2.50 -4.55 -5.31
N VAL A 132 -3.47 -4.32 -4.41
CA VAL A 132 -4.79 -4.93 -4.52
C VAL A 132 -5.33 -4.35 -5.82
N GLN A 133 -5.12 -5.07 -6.91
CA GLN A 133 -5.60 -4.69 -8.23
C GLN A 133 -7.12 -4.85 -8.16
N LEU A 134 -7.80 -3.74 -7.88
CA LEU A 134 -9.26 -3.61 -7.92
C LEU A 134 -9.78 -3.59 -9.38
N GLY A 135 -8.94 -3.98 -10.34
CA GLY A 135 -9.26 -4.06 -11.74
C GLY A 135 -10.02 -5.33 -12.12
N PRO A 136 -10.63 -5.37 -13.30
CA PRO A 136 -11.27 -6.58 -13.80
C PRO A 136 -10.23 -7.70 -13.95
N GLN A 137 -10.60 -8.91 -13.51
CA GLN A 137 -9.78 -10.10 -13.72
C GLN A 137 -9.97 -10.56 -15.16
N VAL A 138 -8.96 -10.33 -15.99
CA VAL A 138 -9.01 -10.61 -17.43
C VAL A 138 -7.88 -11.56 -17.81
N ALA A 139 -8.15 -12.48 -18.73
CA ALA A 139 -7.17 -13.44 -19.22
C ALA A 139 -6.06 -12.75 -20.04
N GLU A 140 -4.89 -13.36 -20.08
CA GLU A 140 -3.75 -12.83 -20.84
C GLU A 140 -4.10 -12.70 -22.33
N GLY A 141 -4.08 -11.46 -22.85
CA GLY A 141 -4.34 -11.14 -24.26
C GLY A 141 -5.64 -10.40 -24.52
N GLU A 142 -6.59 -10.39 -23.58
CA GLU A 142 -7.83 -9.65 -23.72
C GLU A 142 -7.67 -8.19 -23.25
N THR A 143 -8.26 -7.28 -24.02
CA THR A 143 -8.11 -5.83 -23.78
C THR A 143 -9.34 -5.26 -23.10
N VAL A 144 -9.13 -4.61 -21.96
CA VAL A 144 -10.16 -3.85 -21.24
C VAL A 144 -10.31 -2.49 -21.91
N PHE A 145 -11.48 -2.25 -22.48
CA PHE A 145 -11.81 -0.98 -23.13
C PHE A 145 -12.41 0.02 -22.15
N ALA A 146 -11.95 1.26 -22.25
CA ALA A 146 -12.58 2.43 -21.63
C ALA A 146 -12.73 3.54 -22.69
N THR A 147 -13.47 4.61 -22.38
CA THR A 147 -13.65 5.73 -23.31
C THR A 147 -12.89 6.95 -22.82
N ALA A 148 -12.00 7.48 -23.66
CA ALA A 148 -11.30 8.73 -23.45
C ALA A 148 -12.04 9.88 -24.16
N HIS A 149 -12.69 10.72 -23.38
CA HIS A 149 -13.25 11.99 -23.81
C HIS A 149 -12.16 13.06 -23.79
N ILE A 150 -11.72 13.45 -24.99
CA ILE A 150 -10.71 14.50 -25.17
C ILE A 150 -11.44 15.77 -25.58
N TYR A 151 -11.59 16.71 -24.63
CA TYR A 151 -12.14 18.02 -24.94
C TYR A 151 -11.00 19.02 -25.18
N ALA A 152 -10.89 19.51 -26.41
CA ALA A 152 -9.83 20.41 -26.83
C ALA A 152 -10.43 21.75 -27.28
N SER A 153 -10.33 22.75 -26.40
CA SER A 153 -10.68 24.13 -26.71
C SER A 153 -9.43 24.96 -26.99
N PHE A 154 -9.61 26.22 -27.38
CA PHE A 154 -8.49 27.15 -27.56
C PHE A 154 -7.90 27.67 -26.25
N ASN A 155 -8.61 27.49 -25.13
CA ASN A 155 -8.19 28.00 -23.82
C ASN A 155 -7.66 26.90 -22.91
N ASP A 156 -8.24 25.69 -22.98
CA ASP A 156 -7.80 24.56 -22.17
C ASP A 156 -8.10 23.22 -22.88
N THR A 157 -7.44 22.15 -22.40
CA THR A 157 -7.56 20.77 -22.87
C THR A 157 -7.88 19.84 -21.71
N PHE A 158 -8.85 18.95 -21.90
CA PHE A 158 -9.30 18.00 -20.89
C PHE A 158 -9.10 16.60 -21.43
N VAL A 159 -8.49 15.75 -20.62
CA VAL A 159 -8.39 14.32 -20.85
C VAL A 159 -9.20 13.64 -19.75
N HIS A 160 -10.33 13.06 -20.15
CA HIS A 160 -11.28 12.45 -19.24
C HIS A 160 -11.55 11.00 -19.65
N VAL A 161 -11.16 10.04 -18.83
CA VAL A 161 -11.38 8.62 -19.08
C VAL A 161 -12.53 8.13 -18.22
N THR A 162 -13.49 7.50 -18.87
CA THR A 162 -14.68 6.89 -18.28
C THR A 162 -14.78 5.43 -18.69
N ASP A 163 -15.71 4.72 -18.07
CA ASP A 163 -16.14 3.41 -18.54
C ASP A 163 -16.81 3.50 -19.93
N LEU A 164 -17.24 2.36 -20.47
CA LEU A 164 -17.93 2.28 -21.77
C LEU A 164 -19.28 3.01 -21.77
N SER A 165 -20.00 3.03 -20.64
CA SER A 165 -21.27 3.76 -20.52
C SER A 165 -21.08 5.28 -20.49
N GLY A 166 -19.89 5.74 -20.08
CA GLY A 166 -19.58 7.15 -19.89
C GLY A 166 -20.10 7.74 -18.58
N LYS A 167 -20.66 6.91 -17.68
CA LYS A 167 -21.25 7.35 -16.42
C LYS A 167 -20.24 7.40 -15.28
N GLU A 168 -19.34 6.43 -15.22
CA GLU A 168 -18.35 6.34 -14.15
C GLU A 168 -16.99 6.84 -14.63
N THR A 169 -16.40 7.74 -13.85
CA THR A 169 -15.17 8.43 -14.22
C THR A 169 -13.98 7.75 -13.55
N ILE A 170 -13.02 7.29 -14.35
CA ILE A 170 -11.79 6.68 -13.85
C ILE A 170 -10.77 7.76 -13.51
N SER A 171 -10.53 8.68 -14.46
CA SER A 171 -9.60 9.77 -14.23
C SER A 171 -9.97 10.98 -15.07
N ARG A 172 -9.79 12.16 -14.47
CA ARG A 172 -10.00 13.46 -15.11
C ARG A 172 -8.81 14.35 -14.82
N VAL A 173 -8.13 14.80 -15.87
CA VAL A 173 -7.01 15.72 -15.77
C VAL A 173 -7.14 16.78 -16.87
N THR A 174 -6.83 18.02 -16.55
CA THR A 174 -6.83 19.14 -17.51
C THR A 174 -5.42 19.65 -17.74
N GLY A 175 -5.21 20.41 -18.82
CA GLY A 175 -3.95 21.09 -19.11
C GLY A 175 -3.61 22.10 -18.02
N GLY A 176 -4.59 22.89 -17.56
CA GLY A 176 -4.42 23.84 -16.44
C GLY A 176 -4.03 23.20 -15.10
N MET A 177 -4.30 21.91 -14.87
CA MET A 177 -3.78 21.23 -13.67
C MET A 177 -2.27 20.97 -13.73
N LYS A 178 -1.68 20.97 -14.93
CA LYS A 178 -0.26 20.66 -15.15
C LYS A 178 0.61 21.90 -15.30
N VAL A 179 0.01 23.00 -15.73
CA VAL A 179 0.72 24.26 -16.00
C VAL A 179 0.11 25.37 -15.16
N LYS A 180 0.96 26.19 -14.53
CA LYS A 180 0.51 27.29 -13.65
C LYS A 180 0.15 28.58 -14.39
N ALA A 181 0.50 28.67 -15.68
CA ALA A 181 0.29 29.85 -16.49
C ALA A 181 -1.00 29.72 -17.31
N ASP A 182 -1.94 30.63 -17.09
CA ASP A 182 -3.27 30.62 -17.72
C ASP A 182 -3.22 30.60 -19.26
N ARG A 183 -2.21 31.24 -19.85
CA ARG A 183 -2.03 31.27 -21.32
C ARG A 183 -1.63 29.92 -21.92
N ASP A 184 -1.02 29.06 -21.12
CA ASP A 184 -0.37 27.82 -21.55
C ASP A 184 -1.23 26.58 -21.23
N GLU A 185 -2.46 26.77 -20.73
CA GLU A 185 -3.41 25.69 -20.41
C GLU A 185 -3.85 24.88 -21.65
N SER A 186 -4.03 25.54 -22.80
CA SER A 186 -4.33 24.87 -24.08
C SER A 186 -3.11 24.35 -24.81
N SER A 187 -1.90 24.63 -24.31
CA SER A 187 -0.66 24.31 -25.01
C SER A 187 -0.53 22.80 -25.28
N PRO A 188 0.10 22.41 -26.40
CA PRO A 188 0.32 21.00 -26.71
C PRO A 188 1.15 20.29 -25.63
N TYR A 189 2.03 21.02 -24.95
CA TYR A 189 2.84 20.51 -23.85
C TYR A 189 1.99 20.18 -22.61
N ALA A 190 1.07 21.07 -22.22
CA ALA A 190 0.14 20.82 -21.12
C ALA A 190 -0.74 19.58 -21.38
N ALA A 191 -1.27 19.47 -22.59
CA ALA A 191 -2.08 18.33 -23.03
C ALA A 191 -1.32 17.00 -22.98
N MET A 192 -0.04 17.00 -23.35
CA MET A 192 0.83 15.83 -23.29
C MET A 192 1.02 15.34 -21.85
N LEU A 193 1.33 16.24 -20.92
CA LEU A 193 1.51 15.90 -19.50
C LEU A 193 0.21 15.39 -18.88
N ALA A 194 -0.93 16.02 -19.22
CA ALA A 194 -2.24 15.57 -18.74
C ALA A 194 -2.57 14.15 -19.20
N ALA A 195 -2.30 13.84 -20.47
CA ALA A 195 -2.51 12.51 -21.04
C ALA A 195 -1.62 11.42 -20.42
N GLN A 196 -0.36 11.75 -20.10
CA GLN A 196 0.55 10.81 -19.44
C GLN A 196 0.08 10.42 -18.04
N ASP A 197 -0.39 11.41 -17.26
CA ASP A 197 -0.89 11.15 -15.90
C ASP A 197 -2.19 10.34 -15.90
N VAL A 198 -3.08 10.61 -16.86
CA VAL A 198 -4.28 9.81 -17.08
C VAL A 198 -3.91 8.36 -17.43
N ALA A 199 -2.97 8.17 -18.36
CA ALA A 199 -2.54 6.84 -18.76
C ALA A 199 -1.92 6.04 -17.60
N ALA A 200 -1.14 6.69 -16.72
CA ALA A 200 -0.60 6.06 -15.52
C ALA A 200 -1.70 5.53 -14.60
N ARG A 201 -2.71 6.37 -14.30
CA ARG A 201 -3.87 5.97 -13.46
C ARG A 201 -4.70 4.86 -14.11
N CYS A 202 -4.89 4.91 -15.43
CA CYS A 202 -5.61 3.86 -16.15
C CYS A 202 -4.90 2.50 -16.07
N LYS A 203 -3.56 2.49 -16.08
CA LYS A 203 -2.78 1.25 -15.91
C LYS A 203 -2.87 0.68 -14.50
N GLU A 204 -2.89 1.52 -13.47
CA GLU A 204 -3.07 1.08 -12.07
C GLU A 204 -4.41 0.34 -11.88
N ILE A 205 -5.45 0.76 -12.61
CA ILE A 205 -6.79 0.17 -12.57
C ILE A 205 -6.91 -1.06 -13.49
N GLY A 206 -5.98 -1.26 -14.44
CA GLY A 206 -6.00 -2.40 -15.36
C GLY A 206 -6.68 -2.13 -16.72
N ILE A 207 -6.86 -0.87 -17.11
CA ILE A 207 -7.38 -0.51 -18.43
C ILE A 207 -6.24 -0.57 -19.45
N THR A 208 -6.45 -1.29 -20.55
CA THR A 208 -5.41 -1.51 -21.57
C THR A 208 -5.71 -0.83 -22.90
N ALA A 209 -6.99 -0.58 -23.20
CA ALA A 209 -7.43 0.04 -24.46
C ALA A 209 -8.40 1.21 -24.24
N LEU A 210 -8.37 2.19 -25.14
CA LEU A 210 -9.21 3.39 -25.09
C LEU A 210 -9.92 3.64 -26.43
N HIS A 211 -11.23 3.80 -26.38
CA HIS A 211 -12.00 4.48 -27.43
C HIS A 211 -11.83 5.98 -27.28
N ILE A 212 -11.56 6.69 -28.37
CA ILE A 212 -11.35 8.14 -28.33
C ILE A 212 -12.59 8.85 -28.82
N LYS A 213 -13.13 9.74 -27.99
CA LYS A 213 -14.15 10.71 -28.36
C LYS A 213 -13.55 12.11 -28.31
N LEU A 214 -13.19 12.63 -29.48
CA LEU A 214 -12.65 13.97 -29.62
C LEU A 214 -13.79 15.00 -29.64
N ARG A 215 -13.62 16.10 -28.90
CA ARG A 215 -14.63 17.15 -28.79
C ARG A 215 -13.97 18.52 -28.84
N ALA A 216 -14.37 19.36 -29.79
CA ALA A 216 -14.15 20.81 -29.75
C ALA A 216 -15.29 21.53 -29.02
N THR A 217 -15.19 22.85 -28.83
CA THR A 217 -16.22 23.67 -28.18
C THR A 217 -17.62 23.47 -28.79
N GLY A 218 -17.70 23.52 -30.12
CA GLY A 218 -18.92 23.27 -30.89
C GLY A 218 -20.08 24.23 -30.56
N GLY A 219 -21.30 23.82 -30.92
CA GLY A 219 -22.50 24.64 -30.77
C GLY A 219 -22.43 25.90 -31.64
N THR A 220 -22.57 27.07 -31.01
CA THR A 220 -22.37 28.38 -31.63
C THR A 220 -20.90 28.81 -31.71
N GLY A 221 -20.02 28.10 -31.02
CA GLY A 221 -18.58 28.34 -30.99
C GLY A 221 -17.84 27.70 -32.17
N THR A 222 -16.52 27.57 -32.02
CA THR A 222 -15.65 26.92 -33.00
C THR A 222 -15.84 25.41 -32.97
N LYS A 223 -16.01 24.81 -34.16
CA LYS A 223 -16.09 23.36 -34.34
C LYS A 223 -14.71 22.72 -34.55
N THR A 224 -13.69 23.53 -34.85
CA THR A 224 -12.31 23.07 -34.98
C THR A 224 -11.74 22.76 -33.59
N PRO A 225 -11.13 21.58 -33.40
CA PRO A 225 -10.48 21.24 -32.14
C PRO A 225 -9.27 22.14 -31.87
N GLY A 226 -9.02 22.41 -30.59
CA GLY A 226 -7.89 23.21 -30.15
C GLY A 226 -6.52 22.52 -30.30
N PRO A 227 -5.42 23.26 -30.05
CA PRO A 227 -4.05 22.80 -30.32
C PRO A 227 -3.61 21.56 -29.50
N GLY A 228 -4.20 21.33 -28.32
CA GLY A 228 -3.86 20.15 -27.51
C GLY A 228 -4.51 18.84 -27.96
N ALA A 229 -5.44 18.84 -28.92
CA ALA A 229 -6.14 17.64 -29.37
C ALA A 229 -5.20 16.53 -29.90
N GLN A 230 -4.39 16.88 -30.90
CA GLN A 230 -3.46 15.93 -31.52
C GLN A 230 -2.39 15.47 -30.52
N SER A 231 -1.93 16.39 -29.68
CA SER A 231 -0.87 16.14 -28.69
C SER A 231 -1.32 15.15 -27.61
N ALA A 232 -2.54 15.31 -27.07
CA ALA A 232 -3.11 14.39 -26.10
C ALA A 232 -3.29 12.97 -26.69
N LEU A 233 -3.86 12.87 -27.91
CA LEU A 233 -4.05 11.58 -28.59
C LEU A 233 -2.73 10.86 -28.82
N ARG A 234 -1.70 11.59 -29.31
CA ARG A 234 -0.37 11.04 -29.53
C ARG A 234 0.30 10.61 -28.22
N ALA A 235 0.10 11.35 -27.15
CA ALA A 235 0.66 11.05 -25.83
C ALA A 235 0.04 9.78 -25.23
N LEU A 236 -1.27 9.57 -25.35
CA LEU A 236 -1.94 8.33 -24.91
C LEU A 236 -1.41 7.09 -25.65
N ALA A 237 -1.21 7.19 -26.97
CA ALA A 237 -0.64 6.11 -27.76
C ALA A 237 0.82 5.81 -27.34
N ARG A 238 1.64 6.85 -27.13
CA ARG A 238 3.03 6.71 -26.66
C ARG A 238 3.13 6.16 -25.24
N ALA A 239 2.14 6.45 -24.39
CA ALA A 239 2.07 5.91 -23.05
C ALA A 239 1.71 4.40 -23.01
N GLY A 240 1.47 3.77 -24.17
CA GLY A 240 1.23 2.33 -24.27
C GLY A 240 -0.23 1.92 -24.12
N MET A 241 -1.18 2.86 -24.22
CA MET A 241 -2.61 2.54 -24.32
C MET A 241 -2.94 2.13 -25.75
N LYS A 242 -3.66 1.02 -25.94
CA LYS A 242 -4.14 0.61 -27.27
C LYS A 242 -5.28 1.53 -27.70
N ILE A 243 -5.17 2.11 -28.90
CA ILE A 243 -6.21 3.00 -29.43
C ILE A 243 -7.25 2.16 -30.17
N GLY A 244 -8.51 2.28 -29.76
CA GLY A 244 -9.65 1.69 -30.44
C GLY A 244 -10.23 2.64 -31.49
N ARG A 245 -11.57 2.73 -31.51
CA ARG A 245 -12.30 3.64 -32.40
C ARG A 245 -12.07 5.10 -32.02
N ILE A 246 -11.94 5.95 -33.04
CA ILE A 246 -11.82 7.40 -32.90
C ILE A 246 -13.06 8.04 -33.51
N GLU A 247 -13.80 8.80 -32.70
CA GLU A 247 -15.03 9.47 -33.09
C GLU A 247 -14.93 10.97 -32.75
N ASP A 248 -15.47 11.82 -33.63
CA ASP A 248 -15.69 13.24 -33.33
C ASP A 248 -17.10 13.42 -32.76
N VAL A 249 -17.18 13.88 -31.52
CA VAL A 249 -18.42 14.17 -30.80
C VAL A 249 -18.60 15.68 -30.58
N THR A 250 -18.03 16.50 -31.46
CA THR A 250 -18.30 17.93 -31.48
C THR A 250 -19.81 18.18 -31.59
N PRO A 251 -20.40 18.99 -30.69
CA PRO A 251 -21.83 19.26 -30.77
C PRO A 251 -22.10 20.12 -32.01
N VAL A 252 -22.78 19.52 -32.99
CA VAL A 252 -23.25 20.19 -34.22
C VAL A 252 -24.76 20.39 -34.10
N PRO A 253 -25.24 21.62 -33.87
CA PRO A 253 -26.68 21.87 -33.82
C PRO A 253 -27.28 21.89 -35.23
N THR A 254 -28.52 21.40 -35.38
CA THR A 254 -29.29 21.49 -36.63
C THR A 254 -29.48 22.96 -37.04
N ASP A 255 -29.99 23.76 -36.10
CA ASP A 255 -30.03 25.22 -36.17
C ASP A 255 -29.43 25.80 -34.90
N CYS A 256 -28.79 26.97 -35.02
CA CYS A 256 -28.05 27.56 -33.91
C CYS A 256 -28.72 28.82 -33.36
N THR A 257 -28.59 29.02 -32.05
CA THR A 257 -28.91 30.31 -31.43
C THR A 257 -27.91 31.37 -31.88
N ARG A 258 -28.23 32.64 -31.64
CA ARG A 258 -27.36 33.76 -32.01
C ARG A 258 -25.98 33.61 -31.34
N LYS A 259 -24.91 33.66 -32.15
CA LYS A 259 -23.52 33.60 -31.66
C LYS A 259 -23.21 34.75 -30.70
N LYS A 260 -22.32 34.49 -29.74
CA LYS A 260 -21.79 35.51 -28.82
C LYS A 260 -21.03 36.57 -29.62
N GLY A 261 -21.49 37.82 -29.55
CA GLY A 261 -20.89 38.97 -30.25
C GLY A 261 -21.93 39.93 -30.82
N GLY A 262 -21.46 41.13 -31.20
CA GLY A 262 -22.30 42.08 -31.93
C GLY A 262 -22.57 41.62 -33.35
N ARG A 263 -23.54 42.26 -34.04
CA ARG A 263 -23.81 42.00 -35.47
C ARG A 263 -22.57 42.17 -36.35
N ARG A 264 -21.64 43.03 -35.94
CA ARG A 264 -20.37 43.32 -36.64
C ARG A 264 -19.21 42.39 -36.21
N GLY A 265 -19.47 41.41 -35.36
CA GLY A 265 -18.45 40.50 -34.84
C GLY A 265 -17.54 41.11 -33.77
N ARG A 266 -16.46 40.39 -33.43
CA ARG A 266 -15.40 40.87 -32.54
C ARG A 266 -14.42 41.70 -33.38
N ARG A 267 -14.32 43.00 -33.07
CA ARG A 267 -13.29 43.90 -33.62
C ARG A 267 -12.17 43.99 -32.59
N LEU A 268 -10.97 43.60 -33.00
CA LEU A 268 -9.72 43.71 -32.26
C LEU A 268 -8.91 44.85 -32.86
#